data_AF-A0A3M1L4J6-F1
#
_entry.id   AF-A0A3M1L4J6-F1
#
_cell.length_a   1.000
_cell.length_b   1.000
_cell.length_c   1.000
_cell.angle_alpha   90.00
_cell.angle_beta   90.00
_cell.angle_gamma   90.00
#
_symmetry.space_group_name_H-M   'P 1'
#
loop_
_entity.id
_entity.type
_entity.pdbx_description
1 polymer ?
#
loop_
_entity_poly.entity_id
_entity_poly.type
_entity_poly.pdbx_seq_one_letter_code
_entity_poly.pdbx_strand_id
1 'polypeptide(L)'
;GMPHCLDVGCLLYRSTNPAGDEEENCFRTIHAEINAIAQAARHGARIEGADIYVTHTPCIHCLKVLVNTGVRRIFYERPYKIETIAELRERSGVELIAVPARRA
;
A
#
# COMPACT_ATOMS: atom_id res chain seq x y z
N GLY A 1 -9.06 0.14 -18.09
CA GLY A 1 -8.77 0.84 -16.82
C GLY A 1 -9.56 2.13 -16.79
N MET A 2 -9.58 2.82 -15.65
CA MET A 2 -10.17 4.16 -15.51
C MET A 2 -9.17 5.23 -15.98
N PRO A 3 -9.60 6.44 -16.40
CA PRO A 3 -8.71 7.54 -16.74
C PRO A 3 -7.76 7.91 -15.59
N HIS A 4 -6.56 8.40 -15.92
CA HIS A 4 -5.61 8.82 -14.90
C HIS A 4 -6.04 10.15 -14.28
N CYS A 5 -5.76 10.37 -12.99
CA CYS A 5 -6.07 11.65 -12.33
C CYS A 5 -5.32 12.84 -12.95
N LEU A 6 -4.27 12.59 -13.73
CA LEU A 6 -3.55 13.63 -14.48
C LEU A 6 -4.37 14.14 -15.67
N ASP A 7 -5.30 13.34 -16.17
CA ASP A 7 -6.14 13.68 -17.32
C ASP A 7 -7.46 14.34 -16.89
N VAL A 8 -8.03 13.88 -15.76
CA VAL A 8 -9.38 14.27 -15.31
C VAL A 8 -9.42 14.98 -13.95
N GLY A 9 -8.25 15.22 -13.36
CA GLY A 9 -8.10 15.80 -12.03
C GLY A 9 -8.36 14.81 -10.89
N CYS A 10 -7.99 15.21 -9.67
CA CYS A 10 -8.28 14.47 -8.45
C CYS A 10 -9.71 14.71 -7.97
N LEU A 11 -10.36 13.66 -7.44
CA LEU A 11 -11.62 13.79 -6.68
C LEU A 11 -11.28 13.62 -5.21
N LEU A 12 -11.08 14.73 -4.51
CA LEU A 12 -10.62 14.71 -3.13
C LEU A 12 -11.80 14.58 -2.19
N TYR A 13 -11.66 13.74 -1.17
CA TYR A 13 -12.57 13.65 -0.04
C TYR A 13 -11.77 13.71 1.26
N ARG A 14 -12.43 14.18 2.32
CA ARG A 14 -11.86 14.24 3.66
C ARG A 14 -12.43 13.14 4.53
N SER A 15 -11.59 12.54 5.34
CA SER A 15 -11.98 11.51 6.30
C SER A 15 -11.19 11.68 7.60
N THR A 16 -11.85 11.40 8.72
CA THR A 16 -11.20 11.39 10.03
C THR A 16 -10.81 9.97 10.40
N ASN A 17 -9.55 9.76 10.78
CA ASN A 17 -9.08 8.46 11.26
C ASN A 17 -9.54 8.19 12.72
N PRO A 18 -9.38 6.97 13.26
CA PRO A 18 -9.74 6.67 14.65
C PRO A 18 -8.98 7.46 15.72
N ALA A 19 -7.84 8.05 15.40
CA ALA A 19 -7.07 8.93 16.29
C ALA A 19 -7.58 10.39 16.26
N GLY A 20 -8.50 10.72 15.35
CA GLY A 20 -9.06 12.06 15.19
C GLY A 20 -8.35 12.91 14.13
N ASP A 21 -7.34 12.39 13.43
CA ASP A 21 -6.65 13.16 12.39
C ASP A 21 -7.51 13.22 11.12
N GLU A 22 -7.60 14.41 10.52
CA GLU A 22 -8.21 14.59 9.21
C GLU A 22 -7.22 14.29 8.08
N GLU A 23 -7.68 13.52 7.10
CA GLU A 23 -6.89 13.15 5.93
C GLU A 23 -7.66 13.50 4.66
N GLU A 24 -6.95 14.01 3.66
CA GLU A 24 -7.49 14.24 2.33
C GLU A 24 -6.97 13.16 1.38
N ASN A 25 -7.89 12.42 0.78
CA ASN A 25 -7.58 11.28 -0.09
C ASN A 25 -8.29 11.42 -1.43
N CYS A 26 -7.70 10.88 -2.50
CA CYS A 26 -8.35 10.83 -3.80
C CYS A 26 -9.27 9.61 -3.88
N PHE A 27 -10.56 9.84 -4.16
CA PHE A 27 -11.55 8.78 -4.32
C PHE A 27 -11.30 7.89 -5.55
N ARG A 28 -10.59 8.42 -6.56
CA ARG A 28 -10.37 7.72 -7.84
C ARG A 28 -9.19 6.76 -7.81
N THR A 29 -8.27 6.90 -6.85
CA THR A 29 -7.01 6.17 -6.86
C THR A 29 -7.16 4.79 -6.25
N ILE A 30 -6.78 3.77 -7.00
CA ILE A 30 -6.41 2.47 -6.44
C ILE A 30 -4.90 2.55 -6.15
N HIS A 31 -4.52 2.20 -4.94
CA HIS A 31 -3.13 2.21 -4.51
C HIS A 31 -2.26 1.23 -5.31
N ALA A 32 -0.97 1.49 -5.40
CA ALA A 32 -0.04 0.68 -6.20
C ALA A 32 -0.03 -0.79 -5.77
N GLU A 33 -0.11 -1.04 -4.47
CA GLU A 33 -0.16 -2.36 -3.84
C GLU A 33 -1.38 -3.16 -4.31
N ILE A 34 -2.56 -2.53 -4.28
CA ILE A 34 -3.81 -3.15 -4.70
C ILE A 34 -3.81 -3.37 -6.20
N ASN A 35 -3.28 -2.44 -6.98
CA ASN A 35 -3.11 -2.63 -8.42
C ASN A 35 -2.20 -3.83 -8.73
N ALA A 36 -1.08 -4.01 -8.01
CA ALA A 36 -0.20 -5.16 -8.19
C ALA A 36 -0.92 -6.48 -7.89
N ILE A 37 -1.68 -6.55 -6.80
CA ILE A 37 -2.49 -7.72 -6.43
C ILE A 37 -3.58 -7.98 -7.49
N ALA A 38 -4.28 -6.94 -7.94
CA ALA A 38 -5.33 -7.07 -8.95
C ALA A 38 -4.76 -7.58 -10.29
N GLN A 39 -3.56 -7.14 -10.67
CA GLN A 39 -2.86 -7.67 -11.85
C GLN A 39 -2.52 -9.14 -11.68
N ALA A 40 -1.93 -9.53 -10.53
CA ALA A 40 -1.64 -10.94 -10.26
C ALA A 40 -2.90 -11.80 -10.33
N ALA A 41 -3.99 -11.37 -9.70
CA ALA A 41 -5.29 -12.06 -9.73
C ALA A 41 -5.84 -12.18 -11.17
N ARG A 42 -5.85 -11.09 -11.93
CA ARG A 42 -6.33 -11.05 -13.32
C ARG A 42 -5.55 -12.01 -14.23
N HIS A 43 -4.26 -12.21 -13.96
CA HIS A 43 -3.37 -13.05 -14.75
C HIS A 43 -3.18 -14.46 -14.17
N GLY A 44 -3.87 -14.82 -13.08
CA GLY A 44 -3.75 -16.13 -12.44
C GLY A 44 -2.40 -16.40 -11.79
N ALA A 45 -1.66 -15.34 -11.43
CA ALA A 45 -0.38 -15.48 -10.75
C ALA A 45 -0.58 -15.66 -9.24
N ARG A 46 -0.07 -16.76 -8.68
CA ARG A 46 -0.06 -16.99 -7.23
C ARG A 46 0.98 -16.08 -6.58
N ILE A 47 0.57 -15.37 -5.53
CA ILE A 47 1.41 -14.43 -4.78
C ILE A 47 1.63 -14.82 -3.31
N GLU A 48 1.17 -16.01 -2.91
CA GLU A 48 1.46 -16.54 -1.58
C GLU A 48 2.97 -16.78 -1.44
N GLY A 49 3.55 -16.24 -0.37
CA GLY A 49 5.00 -16.28 -0.14
C GLY A 49 5.78 -15.20 -0.88
N ALA A 50 5.13 -14.32 -1.64
CA ALA A 50 5.81 -13.31 -2.45
C ALA A 50 6.37 -12.15 -1.62
N ASP A 51 7.28 -11.42 -2.27
CA ASP A 51 7.81 -10.15 -1.79
C ASP A 51 7.27 -9.02 -2.67
N ILE A 52 6.99 -7.85 -2.09
CA ILE A 52 6.55 -6.65 -2.81
C ILE A 52 7.51 -5.49 -2.59
N TYR A 53 7.75 -4.72 -3.64
CA TYR A 53 8.55 -3.49 -3.62
C TYR A 53 7.65 -2.30 -3.90
N VAL A 54 7.60 -1.35 -2.97
CA VAL A 54 6.75 -0.16 -3.03
C VAL A 54 7.57 1.09 -2.74
N THR A 55 7.13 2.25 -3.22
CA THR A 55 7.86 3.50 -2.96
C THR A 55 7.62 4.00 -1.53
N HIS A 56 6.39 3.86 -1.03
CA HIS A 56 6.00 4.29 0.32
C HIS A 56 5.55 3.07 1.12
N THR A 57 5.70 3.09 2.44
CA THR A 57 5.09 2.06 3.28
C THR A 57 3.58 2.02 3.03
N PRO A 58 2.96 0.82 3.04
CA PRO A 58 1.56 0.67 2.71
C PRO A 58 0.68 1.32 3.78
N CYS A 59 -0.46 1.88 3.36
CA CYS A 59 -1.48 2.26 4.32
C CYS A 59 -2.06 1.01 5.02
N ILE A 60 -2.77 1.19 6.14
CA ILE A 60 -3.33 0.07 6.90
C ILE A 60 -4.24 -0.85 6.07
N HIS A 61 -4.98 -0.30 5.10
CA HIS A 61 -5.84 -1.10 4.22
C HIS A 61 -5.01 -1.95 3.26
N CYS A 62 -3.97 -1.39 2.63
CA CYS A 62 -3.10 -2.14 1.74
C CYS A 62 -2.32 -3.21 2.50
N LEU A 63 -1.83 -2.90 3.72
CA LEU A 63 -1.14 -3.86 4.56
C LEU A 63 -2.02 -5.07 4.91
N LYS A 64 -3.27 -4.84 5.31
CA LYS A 64 -4.24 -5.93 5.61
C LYS A 64 -4.42 -6.86 4.42
N VAL A 65 -4.56 -6.29 3.21
CA VAL A 65 -4.73 -7.09 1.99
C VAL A 65 -3.45 -7.87 1.69
N LEU A 66 -2.28 -7.23 1.73
CA LEU A 66 -0.99 -7.89 1.49
C LEU A 66 -0.78 -9.10 2.41
N VAL A 67 -1.03 -8.92 3.72
CA VAL A 67 -0.96 -9.99 4.72
C VAL A 67 -1.91 -11.13 4.37
N ASN A 68 -3.17 -10.82 4.09
CA ASN A 68 -4.18 -11.84 3.75
C ASN A 68 -3.89 -12.57 2.44
N THR A 69 -3.19 -11.93 1.50
CA THR A 69 -2.75 -12.57 0.24
C THR A 69 -1.48 -13.41 0.39
N GLY A 70 -0.88 -13.44 1.59
CA GLY A 70 0.29 -14.25 1.90
C GLY A 70 1.62 -13.60 1.52
N VAL A 71 1.67 -12.28 1.31
CA VAL A 71 2.94 -11.56 1.12
C VAL A 71 3.78 -11.64 2.40
N ARG A 72 5.07 -11.96 2.25
CA ARG A 72 5.99 -12.17 3.38
C ARG A 72 6.87 -10.96 3.67
N ARG A 73 7.30 -10.23 2.63
CA ARG A 73 8.19 -9.08 2.79
C ARG A 73 7.72 -7.90 1.97
N ILE A 74 7.80 -6.72 2.58
CA ILE A 74 7.44 -5.44 2.00
C ILE A 74 8.68 -4.57 2.04
N PHE A 75 9.29 -4.39 0.88
CA PHE A 75 10.41 -3.48 0.68
C PHE A 75 9.88 -2.10 0.33
N TYR A 76 10.37 -1.07 1.02
CA TYR A 76 9.92 0.31 0.81
C TYR A 76 11.06 1.32 0.78
N GLU A 77 10.91 2.38 -0.02
CA GLU A 77 11.90 3.48 -0.07
C GLU A 77 11.66 4.52 1.03
N ARG A 78 10.40 4.97 1.18
CA ARG A 78 10.03 6.10 2.04
C ARG A 78 9.04 5.67 3.11
N PRO A 79 9.30 5.96 4.40
CA PRO A 79 8.30 5.74 5.43
C PRO A 79 7.13 6.71 5.24
N TYR A 80 5.91 6.19 5.37
CA TYR A 80 4.65 6.90 5.28
C TYR A 80 3.65 6.29 6.27
N LYS A 81 3.26 7.08 7.29
CA LYS A 81 2.30 6.67 8.32
C LYS A 81 2.66 5.33 8.99
N ILE A 82 3.94 5.09 9.26
CA ILE A 82 4.42 3.80 9.75
C ILE A 82 3.87 3.48 11.15
N GLU A 83 3.64 4.50 11.96
CA GLU A 83 3.01 4.45 13.26
C GLU A 83 1.59 3.87 13.21
N THR A 84 0.85 4.14 12.13
CA THR A 84 -0.53 3.66 11.95
C THR A 84 -0.61 2.16 11.68
N ILE A 85 0.50 1.53 11.32
CA ILE A 85 0.57 0.11 10.96
C ILE A 85 1.41 -0.72 11.93
N ALA A 86 1.93 -0.12 13.00
CA ALA A 86 2.86 -0.76 13.93
C ALA A 86 2.27 -2.04 14.56
N GLU A 87 1.04 -1.96 15.09
CA GLU A 87 0.36 -3.12 15.70
C GLU A 87 0.16 -4.26 14.69
N LEU A 88 -0.31 -3.92 13.49
CA LEU A 88 -0.58 -4.93 12.47
C LEU A 88 0.70 -5.58 11.96
N ARG A 89 1.79 -4.81 11.83
CA ARG A 89 3.11 -5.33 11.48
C ARG A 89 3.58 -6.35 12.51
N GLU A 90 3.49 -6.02 13.80
CA GLU A 90 3.95 -6.91 14.89
C GLU A 90 3.17 -8.23 14.90
N ARG A 91 1.86 -8.18 14.64
CA ARG A 91 0.98 -9.35 14.72
C ARG A 91 0.94 -10.20 13.44
N SER A 92 1.26 -9.64 12.29
CA SER A 92 1.11 -10.33 10.98
C SER A 92 2.31 -11.18 10.58
N GLY A 93 3.48 -10.96 11.19
CA GLY A 93 4.72 -11.64 10.81
C GLY A 93 5.28 -11.24 9.45
N VAL A 94 4.75 -10.18 8.82
CA VAL A 94 5.28 -9.61 7.58
C VAL A 94 6.50 -8.74 7.88
N GLU A 95 7.56 -8.90 7.11
CA GLU A 95 8.79 -8.12 7.28
C GLU A 95 8.71 -6.81 6.49
N LEU A 96 8.85 -5.66 7.17
CA LEU A 96 9.01 -4.36 6.52
C LEU A 96 10.49 -3.99 6.46
N ILE A 97 11.01 -3.80 5.24
CA ILE A 97 12.44 -3.59 4.99
C ILE A 97 12.64 -2.28 4.23
N ALA A 98 13.33 -1.32 4.84
CA ALA A 98 13.69 -0.07 4.17
C ALA A 98 14.81 -0.32 3.15
N VAL A 99 14.59 0.12 1.91
CA VAL A 99 15.57 0.09 0.83
C VAL A 99 15.91 1.53 0.46
N PRO A 100 17.05 2.07 0.90
CA PRO A 100 17.41 3.45 0.57
C PRO A 100 17.56 3.62 -0.94
N ALA A 101 17.06 4.74 -1.46
CA ALA A 101 17.25 5.10 -2.86
C ALA A 101 18.75 5.11 -3.18
N ARG A 102 19.15 4.40 -4.25
CA ARG A 102 20.51 4.54 -4.77
C ARG A 102 20.67 5.99 -5.21
N ARG A 103 21.64 6.70 -4.62
CA ARG A 103 22.11 7.97 -5.18
C ARG A 103 22.65 7.66 -6.58
N ALA A 104 21.97 8.17 -7.60
CA ALA A 104 22.50 8.24 -8.95
C ALA A 104 23.60 9.30 -9.02
#